data_AF-A0A6L4AHK4-F1
#
_entry.id   AF-A0A6L4AHK4-F1
#
_cell.length_a   1.000
_cell.length_b   1.000
_cell.length_c   1.000
_cell.angle_alpha   90.00
_cell.angle_beta   90.00
_cell.angle_gamma   90.00
#
_symmetry.space_group_name_H-M   'P 1'
#
loop_
_entity.id
_entity.type
_entity.pdbx_description
1 polymer ?
#
loop_
_entity_poly.entity_id
_entity_poly.type
_entity_poly.pdbx_seq_one_letter_code
_entity_poly.pdbx_strand_id
1 'polypeptide(L)'
;MKIHRRQFLKYCIGSAAALSLPMTVIGRLEEAMAAGGASLPKVIWLNGANCTGCTVSLANLFSDSGPTDVADLLFNTIDLMFHPNLMGAAGDLAVQQLKDTAAGSYILVVEGGIPTAFNGHSCLLWTDQGRDVTAMEAVQMLAPGAAAILCVGSCSSFGGIPAGNPNPTGIVSVSKLTGLKTVNIPGCPTHPDWIVWTVAHLLSGQMPVLDGSGRPAALYSTEIHKNCPRKGKEEAKTFGVANQCLKELGCRGPKAKTDCPTRKWNSGSNWCIGAGSLCIGCTESSFPDGFSPFYNLTYSYAQFEKPPVEEPNPGEEPAPEPTQGTLQITKARWDSGRRELQVEGKGPKGQIVTVYNDISGAKLGAVSINSDGKWRYRKRLSPPIPTRVKAVCNTLVARLAVANAPTR
;
A
#
# COMPACT_ATOMS: atom_id res chain seq x y z
N MET A 1 23.80 -9.99 -4.55
CA MET A 1 25.08 -9.54 -3.96
C MET A 1 24.73 -8.75 -2.70
N LYS A 2 25.02 -9.27 -1.51
CA LYS A 2 24.64 -8.61 -0.24
C LYS A 2 25.63 -7.48 0.03
N ILE A 3 25.20 -6.23 -0.04
CA ILE A 3 26.04 -5.07 0.33
C ILE A 3 26.02 -4.99 1.86
N HIS A 4 27.19 -5.16 2.49
CA HIS A 4 27.30 -4.99 3.94
C HIS A 4 27.30 -3.50 4.31
N ARG A 5 26.76 -3.16 5.50
CA ARG A 5 26.66 -1.81 6.09
C ARG A 5 27.92 -0.95 5.90
N ARG A 6 29.11 -1.55 6.01
CA ARG A 6 30.40 -0.84 5.86
C ARG A 6 30.69 -0.42 4.41
N GLN A 7 30.20 -1.14 3.41
CA GLN A 7 30.28 -0.76 1.99
C GLN A 7 29.24 0.31 1.65
N PHE A 8 28.05 0.23 2.25
CA PHE A 8 27.02 1.27 2.09
C PHE A 8 27.52 2.62 2.63
N LEU A 9 28.06 2.64 3.85
CA LEU A 9 28.61 3.87 4.46
C LEU A 9 29.81 4.44 3.68
N LYS A 10 30.68 3.58 3.09
CA LYS A 10 31.78 4.05 2.23
C LYS A 10 31.29 4.69 0.94
N TYR A 11 30.21 4.19 0.35
CA TYR A 11 29.54 4.80 -0.81
C TYR A 11 28.94 6.17 -0.46
N CYS A 12 28.34 6.31 0.72
CA CYS A 12 27.77 7.56 1.21
C CYS A 12 28.86 8.63 1.47
N ILE A 13 29.98 8.27 2.08
CA ILE A 13 31.10 9.19 2.38
C ILE A 13 31.79 9.67 1.09
N GLY A 14 31.96 8.79 0.10
CA GLY A 14 32.50 9.18 -1.21
C GLY A 14 31.62 10.18 -1.97
N SER A 15 30.32 10.24 -1.66
CA SER A 15 29.35 11.14 -2.30
C SER A 15 29.25 12.51 -1.59
N ALA A 16 29.63 12.61 -0.31
CA ALA A 16 29.52 13.83 0.49
C ALA A 16 30.53 14.93 0.08
N ALA A 17 31.71 14.54 -0.39
CA ALA A 17 32.74 15.47 -0.88
C ALA A 17 32.30 16.25 -2.14
N ALA A 18 31.29 15.77 -2.87
CA ALA A 18 30.84 16.38 -4.12
C ALA A 18 29.81 17.51 -3.95
N LEU A 19 29.22 17.71 -2.75
CA LEU A 19 27.95 18.46 -2.64
C LEU A 19 27.90 19.62 -1.63
N SER A 20 29.02 19.96 -0.97
CA SER A 20 29.21 21.22 -0.20
C SER A 20 28.00 21.69 0.66
N LEU A 21 27.57 20.87 1.62
CA LEU A 21 26.44 21.17 2.49
C LEU A 21 26.84 21.87 3.81
N PRO A 22 25.95 22.69 4.41
CA PRO A 22 26.21 23.39 5.67
C PRO A 22 26.26 22.44 6.89
N MET A 23 27.29 22.62 7.71
CA MET A 23 27.75 21.70 8.77
C MET A 23 26.80 21.52 9.97
N THR A 24 25.80 22.38 10.16
CA THR A 24 24.98 22.39 11.40
C THR A 24 23.86 21.35 11.43
N VAL A 25 23.30 20.98 10.28
CA VAL A 25 22.28 19.92 10.17
C VAL A 25 22.95 18.54 10.14
N ILE A 26 24.11 18.46 9.50
CA ILE A 26 24.96 17.27 9.49
C ILE A 26 25.45 16.97 10.90
N GLY A 27 25.95 17.96 11.64
CA GLY A 27 26.43 17.77 13.01
C GLY A 27 25.39 17.18 13.98
N ARG A 28 24.12 17.63 13.92
CA ARG A 28 23.07 17.09 14.81
C ARG A 28 22.62 15.68 14.44
N LEU A 29 22.62 15.35 13.15
CA LEU A 29 22.24 14.03 12.67
C LEU A 29 23.40 13.03 12.80
N GLU A 30 24.64 13.47 12.58
CA GLU A 30 25.85 12.72 12.89
C GLU A 30 26.02 12.49 14.39
N GLU A 31 25.79 13.50 15.25
CA GLU A 31 25.76 13.30 16.70
C GLU A 31 24.64 12.35 17.13
N ALA A 32 23.43 12.47 16.56
CA ALA A 32 22.33 11.53 16.85
C ALA A 32 22.66 10.09 16.43
N MET A 33 23.39 9.93 15.32
CA MET A 33 23.81 8.62 14.80
C MET A 33 25.09 8.09 15.43
N ALA A 34 25.97 8.97 15.96
CA ALA A 34 27.27 8.62 16.53
C ALA A 34 27.23 8.50 18.06
N ALA A 35 26.37 9.26 18.75
CA ALA A 35 26.24 9.24 20.21
C ALA A 35 25.60 7.94 20.75
N GLY A 36 24.97 7.14 19.88
CA GLY A 36 24.24 5.92 20.25
C GLY A 36 24.90 4.63 19.80
N GLY A 37 26.24 4.50 19.91
CA GLY A 37 27.03 3.32 19.50
C GLY A 37 26.23 2.05 19.16
N ALA A 38 26.28 1.59 17.91
CA ALA A 38 25.65 0.36 17.43
C ALA A 38 24.11 0.21 17.60
N SER A 39 23.36 1.21 18.07
CA SER A 39 21.89 1.13 18.20
C SER A 39 21.15 1.66 16.96
N LEU A 40 19.97 1.08 16.69
CA LEU A 40 19.09 1.49 15.59
C LEU A 40 18.41 2.84 15.90
N PRO A 41 18.08 3.65 14.88
CA PRO A 41 17.38 4.92 15.03
C PRO A 41 16.00 4.70 15.67
N LYS A 42 15.72 5.40 16.76
CA LYS A 42 14.45 5.29 17.48
C LYS A 42 13.33 6.02 16.74
N VAL A 43 12.19 5.38 16.60
CA VAL A 43 11.01 5.91 15.93
C VAL A 43 9.81 5.89 16.88
N ILE A 44 9.16 7.05 17.03
CA ILE A 44 7.85 7.18 17.66
C ILE A 44 6.83 7.42 16.56
N TRP A 45 5.82 6.57 16.44
CA TRP A 45 4.76 6.67 15.43
C TRP A 45 3.41 6.98 16.09
N LEU A 46 2.89 8.18 15.86
CA LEU A 46 1.59 8.62 16.35
C LEU A 46 0.51 8.48 15.27
N ASN A 47 -0.69 8.08 15.69
CA ASN A 47 -1.88 8.04 14.85
C ASN A 47 -2.83 9.18 15.24
N GLY A 48 -2.99 10.20 14.41
CA GLY A 48 -4.04 11.21 14.54
C GLY A 48 -5.37 10.72 13.97
N ALA A 49 -6.11 11.61 13.28
CA ALA A 49 -7.28 11.22 12.49
C ALA A 49 -6.84 10.40 11.26
N ASN A 50 -6.71 9.09 11.44
CA ASN A 50 -6.23 8.15 10.43
C ASN A 50 -7.22 7.00 10.16
N CYS A 51 -6.86 6.14 9.21
CA CYS A 51 -7.59 4.89 8.90
C CYS A 51 -6.69 3.65 9.00
N THR A 52 -5.48 3.79 9.55
CA THR A 52 -4.42 2.75 9.61
C THR A 52 -3.94 2.27 8.24
N GLY A 53 -4.42 2.86 7.15
CA GLY A 53 -4.06 2.47 5.78
C GLY A 53 -2.58 2.68 5.47
N CYS A 54 -1.90 3.64 6.09
CA CYS A 54 -0.47 3.84 5.84
C CYS A 54 0.38 2.81 6.59
N THR A 55 0.02 2.48 7.83
CA THR A 55 0.57 1.32 8.56
C THR A 55 0.41 0.02 7.75
N VAL A 56 -0.79 -0.26 7.24
CA VAL A 56 -1.04 -1.48 6.42
C VAL A 56 -0.25 -1.43 5.11
N SER A 57 -0.11 -0.26 4.50
CA SER A 57 0.72 -0.08 3.31
C SER A 57 2.19 -0.40 3.59
N LEU A 58 2.74 0.06 4.73
CA LEU A 58 4.08 -0.29 5.18
C LEU A 58 4.24 -1.80 5.41
N ALA A 59 3.23 -2.47 5.97
CA ALA A 59 3.23 -3.92 6.15
C ALA A 59 3.26 -4.69 4.81
N ASN A 60 2.91 -4.06 3.69
CA ASN A 60 3.04 -4.61 2.33
C ASN A 60 4.40 -4.32 1.68
N LEU A 61 5.41 -3.91 2.45
CA LEU A 61 6.78 -3.77 1.97
C LEU A 61 7.33 -5.13 1.53
N PHE A 62 7.75 -5.21 0.26
CA PHE A 62 8.52 -6.31 -0.30
C PHE A 62 9.50 -5.75 -1.31
N SER A 63 10.79 -6.03 -1.13
CA SER A 63 11.85 -5.47 -1.95
C SER A 63 12.98 -6.48 -2.16
N ASP A 64 13.55 -6.48 -3.37
CA ASP A 64 14.77 -7.23 -3.69
C ASP A 64 16.05 -6.54 -3.15
N SER A 65 15.90 -5.32 -2.65
CA SER A 65 16.95 -4.51 -2.00
C SER A 65 16.55 -4.22 -0.55
N GLY A 66 17.52 -4.23 0.38
CA GLY A 66 17.21 -4.07 1.80
C GLY A 66 16.55 -2.72 2.14
N PRO A 67 15.61 -2.67 3.10
CA PRO A 67 14.99 -3.80 3.82
C PRO A 67 14.08 -4.64 2.93
N THR A 68 14.15 -5.98 3.02
CA THR A 68 13.43 -6.87 2.10
C THR A 68 11.93 -6.95 2.39
N ASP A 69 11.53 -6.75 3.64
CA ASP A 69 10.15 -6.72 4.09
C ASP A 69 10.01 -5.90 5.39
N VAL A 70 8.79 -5.81 5.91
CA VAL A 70 8.53 -5.05 7.15
C VAL A 70 9.25 -5.64 8.37
N ALA A 71 9.49 -6.95 8.44
CA ALA A 71 10.22 -7.54 9.55
C ALA A 71 11.70 -7.15 9.50
N ASP A 72 12.32 -7.20 8.32
CA ASP A 72 13.70 -6.74 8.12
C ASP A 72 13.87 -5.25 8.46
N LEU A 73 12.88 -4.42 8.10
CA LEU A 73 12.85 -3.00 8.50
C LEU A 73 12.87 -2.85 10.02
N LEU A 74 11.97 -3.56 10.72
CA LEU A 74 11.79 -3.45 12.17
C LEU A 74 12.92 -4.09 13.00
N PHE A 75 13.62 -5.09 12.46
CA PHE A 75 14.71 -5.75 13.18
C PHE A 75 16.09 -5.17 12.88
N ASN A 76 16.31 -4.65 11.66
CA ASN A 76 17.66 -4.32 11.19
C ASN A 76 17.84 -2.86 10.78
N THR A 77 16.77 -2.06 10.71
CA THR A 77 16.84 -0.70 10.14
C THR A 77 16.38 0.39 11.10
N ILE A 78 15.28 0.17 11.83
CA ILE A 78 14.75 1.12 12.81
C ILE A 78 14.40 0.42 14.12
N ASP A 79 14.41 1.17 15.21
CA ASP A 79 13.87 0.74 16.51
C ASP A 79 12.50 1.41 16.72
N LEU A 80 11.42 0.66 16.48
CA LEU A 80 10.06 1.19 16.57
C LEU A 80 9.57 1.20 18.02
N MET A 81 9.93 2.26 18.74
CA MET A 81 9.71 2.40 20.18
C MET A 81 8.24 2.55 20.57
N PHE A 82 7.44 3.16 19.70
CA PHE A 82 6.01 3.34 19.92
C PHE A 82 5.26 3.25 18.60
N HIS A 83 4.30 2.35 18.52
CA HIS A 83 3.38 2.24 17.40
C HIS A 83 2.13 1.46 17.85
N PRO A 84 0.94 2.09 17.94
CA PRO A 84 -0.22 1.51 18.62
C PRO A 84 -0.73 0.21 18.00
N ASN A 85 -0.48 -0.03 16.70
CA ASN A 85 -0.90 -1.25 16.01
C ASN A 85 0.13 -2.40 16.01
N LEU A 86 1.41 -2.15 16.32
CA LEU A 86 2.49 -3.11 16.11
C LEU A 86 3.26 -3.46 17.40
N MET A 87 3.24 -2.58 18.41
CA MET A 87 3.98 -2.79 19.64
C MET A 87 3.34 -3.84 20.55
N GLY A 88 4.16 -4.52 21.37
CA GLY A 88 3.67 -5.49 22.35
C GLY A 88 3.17 -4.89 23.65
N ALA A 89 3.64 -3.70 24.03
CA ALA A 89 3.19 -3.00 25.24
C ALA A 89 1.87 -2.24 24.99
N ALA A 90 1.08 -2.03 26.05
CA ALA A 90 -0.20 -1.32 26.00
C ALA A 90 -0.40 -0.44 27.25
N GLY A 91 -1.34 0.50 27.17
CA GLY A 91 -1.70 1.39 28.29
C GLY A 91 -0.49 2.17 28.81
N ASP A 92 -0.41 2.31 30.14
CA ASP A 92 0.64 3.07 30.83
C ASP A 92 2.06 2.61 30.47
N LEU A 93 2.27 1.30 30.22
CA LEU A 93 3.58 0.79 29.81
C LEU A 93 4.00 1.33 28.44
N ALA A 94 3.06 1.42 27.50
CA ALA A 94 3.32 2.00 26.18
C ALA A 94 3.62 3.51 26.30
N VAL A 95 2.89 4.22 27.15
CA VAL A 95 3.09 5.66 27.40
C VAL A 95 4.44 5.93 28.08
N GLN A 96 4.83 5.10 29.06
CA GLN A 96 6.14 5.21 29.70
C GLN A 96 7.27 5.00 28.70
N GLN A 97 7.17 3.97 27.84
CA GLN A 97 8.16 3.73 26.78
C GLN A 97 8.28 4.91 25.80
N LEU A 98 7.16 5.54 25.46
CA LEU A 98 7.14 6.76 24.63
C LEU A 98 7.89 7.90 25.33
N LYS A 99 7.61 8.15 26.61
CA LYS A 99 8.24 9.21 27.40
C LYS A 99 9.74 9.00 27.55
N ASP A 100 10.17 7.79 27.87
CA ASP A 100 11.59 7.43 28.02
C ASP A 100 12.33 7.61 26.69
N THR A 101 11.67 7.28 25.58
CA THR A 101 12.22 7.50 24.23
C THR A 101 12.32 8.99 23.90
N ALA A 102 11.30 9.76 24.25
CA ALA A 102 11.21 11.19 23.95
C ALA A 102 12.25 12.04 24.70
N ALA A 103 12.87 11.51 25.76
CA ALA A 103 13.99 12.14 26.45
C ALA A 103 15.33 12.06 25.66
N GLY A 104 15.39 11.23 24.63
CA GLY A 104 16.57 11.04 23.77
C GLY A 104 16.40 11.60 22.36
N SER A 105 17.20 11.09 21.42
CA SER A 105 17.05 11.38 19.99
C SER A 105 16.11 10.38 19.33
N TYR A 106 15.14 10.87 18.56
CA TYR A 106 14.13 10.07 17.88
C TYR A 106 13.63 10.74 16.60
N ILE A 107 13.09 9.93 15.70
CA ILE A 107 12.28 10.38 14.57
C ILE A 107 10.81 10.30 14.98
N LEU A 108 10.07 11.38 14.77
CA LEU A 108 8.62 11.39 14.95
C LEU A 108 7.94 11.10 13.62
N VAL A 109 7.17 10.03 13.56
CA VAL A 109 6.26 9.73 12.45
C VAL A 109 4.84 10.06 12.89
N VAL A 110 4.09 10.72 12.00
CA VAL A 110 2.67 11.01 12.20
C VAL A 110 1.86 10.47 11.03
N GLU A 111 0.94 9.56 11.32
CA GLU A 111 -0.10 9.08 10.41
C GLU A 111 -1.44 9.71 10.79
N GLY A 112 -2.14 10.33 9.84
CA GLY A 112 -3.43 10.98 10.11
C GLY A 112 -3.33 12.49 10.34
N GLY A 113 -4.40 13.21 10.01
CA GLY A 113 -4.48 14.66 10.23
C GLY A 113 -4.73 14.98 11.71
N ILE A 114 -4.48 16.20 12.14
CA ILE A 114 -4.61 16.55 13.56
C ILE A 114 -5.87 17.38 13.80
N PRO A 115 -6.86 16.87 14.55
CA PRO A 115 -8.05 17.65 14.89
C PRO A 115 -7.74 18.72 15.93
N THR A 116 -8.19 19.95 15.68
CA THR A 116 -8.03 21.07 16.62
C THR A 116 -9.36 21.59 17.17
N ALA A 117 -10.50 21.27 16.57
CA ALA A 117 -11.80 21.62 17.12
C ALA A 117 -12.04 20.90 18.45
N PHE A 118 -12.90 21.46 19.31
CA PHE A 118 -13.19 20.93 20.65
C PHE A 118 -11.90 20.74 21.48
N ASN A 119 -10.91 21.62 21.29
CA ASN A 119 -9.60 21.51 21.90
C ASN A 119 -8.91 20.14 21.65
N GLY A 120 -9.12 19.55 20.47
CA GLY A 120 -8.51 18.28 20.07
C GLY A 120 -9.23 17.01 20.57
N HIS A 121 -10.32 17.11 21.35
CA HIS A 121 -10.96 15.96 22.01
C HIS A 121 -11.68 14.99 21.07
N SER A 122 -11.69 15.24 19.76
CA SER A 122 -12.17 14.27 18.76
C SER A 122 -11.15 13.18 18.44
N CYS A 123 -9.93 13.26 18.98
CA CYS A 123 -8.91 12.20 18.86
C CYS A 123 -8.04 12.16 20.12
N LEU A 124 -8.33 11.19 21.00
CA LEU A 124 -7.56 10.90 22.21
C LEU A 124 -6.59 9.75 21.91
N LEU A 125 -5.32 9.91 22.25
CA LEU A 125 -4.31 8.90 21.97
C LEU A 125 -4.04 7.98 23.16
N TRP A 126 -3.99 8.56 24.36
CA TRP A 126 -3.79 7.83 25.60
C TRP A 126 -4.27 8.66 26.79
N THR A 127 -4.32 8.05 27.96
CA THR A 127 -4.52 8.72 29.25
C THR A 127 -3.19 8.67 30.01
N ASP A 128 -2.79 9.80 30.58
CA ASP A 128 -1.56 9.93 31.35
C ASP A 128 -1.88 10.52 32.72
N GLN A 129 -1.65 9.75 33.78
CA GLN A 129 -1.96 10.14 35.16
C GLN A 129 -3.41 10.65 35.33
N GLY A 130 -4.36 10.00 34.67
CA GLY A 130 -5.79 10.36 34.71
C GLY A 130 -6.19 11.54 33.82
N ARG A 131 -5.27 12.09 33.02
CA ARG A 131 -5.55 13.14 32.04
C ARG A 131 -5.47 12.58 30.63
N ASP A 132 -6.54 12.73 29.86
CA ASP A 132 -6.51 12.35 28.44
C ASP A 132 -5.56 13.26 27.65
N VAL A 133 -4.78 12.64 26.77
CA VAL A 133 -3.86 13.32 25.87
C VAL A 133 -4.41 13.24 24.46
N THR A 134 -4.70 14.40 23.88
CA THR A 134 -5.21 14.50 22.51
C THR A 134 -4.08 14.30 21.49
N ALA A 135 -4.42 13.95 20.25
CA ALA A 135 -3.44 13.91 19.15
C ALA A 135 -2.76 15.28 18.95
N MET A 136 -3.50 16.36 19.17
CA MET A 136 -3.00 17.73 19.10
C MET A 136 -1.89 17.96 20.14
N GLU A 137 -2.16 17.64 21.41
CA GLU A 137 -1.20 17.79 22.51
C GLU A 137 0.02 16.88 22.33
N ALA A 138 -0.19 15.62 21.94
CA ALA A 138 0.89 14.66 21.72
C ALA A 138 1.87 15.14 20.64
N VAL A 139 1.36 15.63 19.50
CA VAL A 139 2.19 16.16 18.42
C VAL A 139 2.91 17.44 18.86
N GLN A 140 2.24 18.36 19.55
CA GLN A 140 2.86 19.59 20.06
C GLN A 140 3.97 19.30 21.10
N MET A 141 3.79 18.24 21.90
CA MET A 141 4.77 17.80 22.90
C MET A 141 6.02 17.19 22.25
N LEU A 142 5.84 16.30 21.26
CA LEU A 142 6.94 15.51 20.70
C LEU A 142 7.63 16.15 19.50
N ALA A 143 6.92 16.92 18.68
CA ALA A 143 7.50 17.47 17.45
C ALA A 143 8.72 18.38 17.69
N PRO A 144 8.77 19.25 18.72
CA PRO A 144 9.94 20.11 18.96
C PRO A 144 11.23 19.36 19.33
N GLY A 145 11.12 18.16 19.92
CA GLY A 145 12.26 17.34 20.32
C GLY A 145 12.73 16.33 19.27
N ALA A 146 11.97 16.15 18.19
CA ALA A 146 12.28 15.17 17.16
C ALA A 146 13.46 15.60 16.28
N ALA A 147 14.35 14.66 15.94
CA ALA A 147 15.43 14.88 14.97
C ALA A 147 14.89 15.10 13.55
N ALA A 148 13.76 14.46 13.22
CA ALA A 148 12.99 14.68 12.00
C ALA A 148 11.51 14.37 12.24
N ILE A 149 10.63 15.08 11.53
CA ILE A 149 9.17 14.86 11.56
C ILE A 149 8.73 14.34 10.20
N LEU A 150 8.29 13.08 10.14
CA LEU A 150 7.79 12.42 8.95
C LEU A 150 6.27 12.40 8.96
N CYS A 151 5.64 13.05 7.98
CA CYS A 151 4.19 12.98 7.78
C CYS A 151 3.88 11.87 6.78
N VAL A 152 3.48 10.70 7.29
CA VAL A 152 3.14 9.54 6.46
C VAL A 152 1.65 9.59 6.12
N GLY A 153 1.36 9.82 4.84
CA GLY A 153 0.00 9.93 4.33
C GLY A 153 -0.44 11.37 4.06
N SER A 154 -1.41 11.52 3.17
CA SER A 154 -1.96 12.85 2.81
C SER A 154 -2.68 13.52 3.96
N CYS A 155 -3.20 12.74 4.92
CA CYS A 155 -3.87 13.28 6.10
C CYS A 155 -2.92 14.08 7.00
N SER A 156 -1.76 13.52 7.37
CA SER A 156 -0.78 14.24 8.20
C SER A 156 -0.03 15.32 7.40
N SER A 157 0.21 15.06 6.11
CA SER A 157 0.91 16.00 5.22
C SER A 157 0.10 17.26 4.94
N PHE A 158 -1.20 17.12 4.63
CA PHE A 158 -2.01 18.19 4.05
C PHE A 158 -3.43 18.30 4.63
N GLY A 159 -3.83 17.41 5.55
CA GLY A 159 -5.19 17.32 6.09
C GLY A 159 -5.99 16.14 5.51
N GLY A 160 -5.89 15.91 4.19
CA GLY A 160 -6.48 14.76 3.50
C GLY A 160 -8.00 14.67 3.63
N ILE A 161 -8.54 13.45 3.55
CA ILE A 161 -10.00 13.20 3.63
C ILE A 161 -10.63 13.78 4.91
N PRO A 162 -10.05 13.61 6.11
CA PRO A 162 -10.63 14.17 7.33
C PRO A 162 -10.75 15.71 7.31
N ALA A 163 -9.91 16.40 6.54
CA ALA A 163 -9.97 17.85 6.38
C ALA A 163 -10.85 18.33 5.22
N GLY A 164 -11.45 17.40 4.47
CA GLY A 164 -12.39 17.73 3.39
C GLY A 164 -13.60 18.50 3.91
N ASN A 165 -14.19 19.35 3.06
CA ASN A 165 -15.34 20.18 3.41
C ASN A 165 -16.50 19.32 3.98
N PRO A 166 -17.09 19.66 5.14
CA PRO A 166 -16.95 20.93 5.88
C PRO A 166 -15.89 20.96 7.00
N ASN A 167 -15.02 19.96 7.12
CA ASN A 167 -13.97 19.84 8.15
C ASN A 167 -14.48 20.04 9.60
N PRO A 168 -15.46 19.25 10.06
CA PRO A 168 -16.17 19.50 11.31
C PRO A 168 -15.30 19.36 12.58
N THR A 169 -14.18 18.66 12.50
CA THR A 169 -13.23 18.47 13.62
C THR A 169 -11.99 19.37 13.51
N GLY A 170 -11.96 20.29 12.53
CA GLY A 170 -10.88 21.26 12.38
C GLY A 170 -9.52 20.60 12.12
N ILE A 171 -9.47 19.63 11.22
CA ILE A 171 -8.25 18.92 10.86
C ILE A 171 -7.25 19.88 10.21
N VAL A 172 -6.00 19.82 10.68
CA VAL A 172 -4.84 20.51 10.10
C VAL A 172 -3.69 19.54 9.84
N SER A 173 -2.74 19.94 8.99
CA SER A 173 -1.47 19.22 8.83
C SER A 173 -0.57 19.41 10.06
N VAL A 174 0.40 18.52 10.22
CA VAL A 174 1.39 18.60 11.30
C VAL A 174 2.22 19.88 11.23
N SER A 175 2.63 20.29 10.02
CA SER A 175 3.37 21.54 9.80
C SER A 175 2.55 22.77 10.18
N LYS A 176 1.24 22.78 9.87
CA LYS A 176 0.34 23.88 10.23
C LYS A 176 0.11 23.96 11.73
N LEU A 177 0.00 22.81 12.40
CA LEU A 177 -0.17 22.76 13.86
C LEU A 177 1.08 23.26 14.61
N THR A 178 2.25 22.82 14.18
CA THR A 178 3.50 22.99 14.94
C THR A 178 4.33 24.19 14.49
N GLY A 179 4.13 24.67 13.26
CA GLY A 179 5.02 25.65 12.62
C GLY A 179 6.39 25.09 12.25
N LEU A 180 6.63 23.80 12.44
CA LEU A 180 7.91 23.14 12.18
C LEU A 180 7.98 22.59 10.76
N LYS A 181 9.22 22.49 10.26
CA LYS A 181 9.48 21.86 8.96
C LYS A 181 9.24 20.35 9.05
N THR A 182 8.42 19.81 8.14
CA THR A 182 8.12 18.39 8.04
C THR A 182 8.62 17.81 6.72
N VAL A 183 8.89 16.50 6.72
CA VAL A 183 9.07 15.73 5.48
C VAL A 183 7.73 15.05 5.18
N ASN A 184 7.06 15.52 4.14
CA ASN A 184 5.74 15.05 3.75
C ASN A 184 5.88 13.87 2.77
N ILE A 185 5.31 12.73 3.13
CA ILE A 185 5.32 11.51 2.31
C ILE A 185 3.86 11.18 1.96
N PRO A 186 3.19 12.01 1.15
CA PRO A 186 1.75 11.88 0.90
C PRO A 186 1.40 10.68 0.02
N GLY A 187 0.11 10.40 0.01
CA GLY A 187 -0.56 9.23 -0.57
C GLY A 187 -1.73 8.82 0.31
N CYS A 188 -2.75 8.19 -0.28
CA CYS A 188 -3.89 7.65 0.44
C CYS A 188 -4.17 6.19 0.00
N PRO A 189 -3.35 5.21 0.43
CA PRO A 189 -2.23 5.35 1.38
C PRO A 189 -0.91 5.78 0.69
N THR A 190 0.12 6.02 1.50
CA THR A 190 1.50 6.20 1.05
C THR A 190 2.11 4.87 0.62
N HIS A 191 2.87 4.83 -0.48
CA HIS A 191 3.55 3.59 -0.92
C HIS A 191 4.65 3.19 0.09
N PRO A 192 4.81 1.90 0.45
CA PRO A 192 5.83 1.46 1.41
C PRO A 192 7.24 1.93 1.05
N ASP A 193 7.64 1.76 -0.21
CA ASP A 193 8.97 2.21 -0.68
C ASP A 193 9.21 3.71 -0.49
N TRP A 194 8.20 4.57 -0.52
CA TRP A 194 8.40 6.01 -0.30
C TRP A 194 8.75 6.30 1.16
N ILE A 195 8.15 5.54 2.09
CA ILE A 195 8.47 5.60 3.53
C ILE A 195 9.91 5.11 3.74
N VAL A 196 10.22 3.91 3.25
CA VAL A 196 11.54 3.28 3.38
C VAL A 196 12.65 4.12 2.75
N TRP A 197 12.42 4.67 1.55
CA TRP A 197 13.36 5.54 0.86
C TRP A 197 13.67 6.79 1.70
N THR A 198 12.65 7.40 2.30
CA THR A 198 12.82 8.60 3.12
C THR A 198 13.59 8.29 4.40
N VAL A 199 13.25 7.18 5.07
CA VAL A 199 13.99 6.70 6.25
C VAL A 199 15.46 6.43 5.87
N ALA A 200 15.72 5.69 4.80
CA ALA A 200 17.08 5.38 4.35
C ALA A 200 17.92 6.64 4.08
N HIS A 201 17.32 7.68 3.50
CA HIS A 201 17.98 8.98 3.32
C HIS A 201 18.39 9.60 4.66
N LEU A 202 17.46 9.68 5.63
CA LEU A 202 17.76 10.19 6.96
C LEU A 202 18.86 9.37 7.65
N LEU A 203 18.83 8.04 7.53
CA LEU A 203 19.86 7.15 8.08
C LEU A 203 21.20 7.20 7.36
N SER A 204 21.26 7.82 6.20
CA SER A 204 22.54 8.11 5.53
C SER A 204 23.15 9.44 5.96
N GLY A 205 22.53 10.14 6.93
CA GLY A 205 22.94 11.49 7.33
C GLY A 205 22.45 12.58 6.36
N GLN A 206 21.52 12.26 5.45
CA GLN A 206 21.11 13.15 4.36
C GLN A 206 19.63 13.48 4.45
N MET A 207 19.31 14.76 4.67
CA MET A 207 17.94 15.24 4.47
C MET A 207 17.62 15.25 2.96
N PRO A 208 16.54 14.59 2.50
CA PRO A 208 16.19 14.63 1.08
C PRO A 208 15.85 16.06 0.65
N VAL A 209 16.16 16.39 -0.60
CA VAL A 209 15.71 17.64 -1.21
C VAL A 209 14.19 17.61 -1.28
N LEU A 210 13.54 18.62 -0.68
CA LEU A 210 12.09 18.73 -0.63
C LEU A 210 11.58 19.71 -1.69
N ASP A 211 10.43 19.43 -2.28
CA ASP A 211 9.70 20.38 -3.12
C ASP A 211 8.97 21.44 -2.27
N GLY A 212 8.29 22.38 -2.93
CA GLY A 212 7.55 23.46 -2.26
C GLY A 212 6.40 22.99 -1.35
N SER A 213 6.02 21.71 -1.42
CA SER A 213 5.02 21.10 -0.54
C SER A 213 5.65 20.22 0.55
N GLY A 214 6.97 20.30 0.73
CA GLY A 214 7.71 19.52 1.73
C GLY A 214 7.90 18.05 1.37
N ARG A 215 7.66 17.66 0.10
CA ARG A 215 7.76 16.26 -0.34
C ARG A 215 9.15 15.95 -0.90
N PRO A 216 9.71 14.75 -0.71
CA PRO A 216 10.95 14.35 -1.39
C PRO A 216 10.86 14.52 -2.91
N ALA A 217 11.59 15.49 -3.47
CA ALA A 217 11.46 15.86 -4.88
C ALA A 217 11.75 14.69 -5.83
N ALA A 218 12.66 13.78 -5.45
CA ALA A 218 12.97 12.58 -6.20
C ALA A 218 11.74 11.66 -6.42
N LEU A 219 10.81 11.63 -5.46
CA LEU A 219 9.61 10.77 -5.50
C LEU A 219 8.40 11.48 -6.13
N TYR A 220 8.32 12.81 -6.03
CA TYR A 220 7.12 13.60 -6.35
C TYR A 220 7.36 14.70 -7.41
N SER A 221 8.42 14.61 -8.23
CA SER A 221 8.76 15.65 -9.22
C SER A 221 7.94 15.60 -10.51
N THR A 222 7.48 14.41 -10.92
CA THR A 222 6.93 14.18 -12.26
C THR A 222 5.45 13.86 -12.21
N GLU A 223 4.64 14.55 -13.03
CA GLU A 223 3.22 14.23 -13.19
C GLU A 223 3.05 12.81 -13.76
N ILE A 224 2.13 12.03 -13.20
CA ILE A 224 1.79 10.68 -13.64
C ILE A 224 1.59 10.63 -15.16
N HIS A 225 0.89 11.62 -15.72
CA HIS A 225 0.58 11.65 -17.15
C HIS A 225 1.83 11.68 -18.04
N LYS A 226 2.95 12.29 -17.61
CA LYS A 226 4.18 12.35 -18.41
C LYS A 226 4.75 10.96 -18.70
N ASN A 227 4.61 10.04 -17.75
CA ASN A 227 5.10 8.66 -17.83
C ASN A 227 3.96 7.63 -18.04
N CYS A 228 2.75 8.09 -18.36
CA CYS A 228 1.60 7.20 -18.49
C CYS A 228 1.70 6.40 -19.81
N PRO A 229 1.64 5.05 -19.79
CA PRO A 229 1.65 4.23 -20.99
C PRO A 229 0.44 4.44 -21.93
N ARG A 230 -0.63 5.06 -21.40
CA ARG A 230 -1.85 5.39 -22.16
C ARG A 230 -1.82 6.81 -22.74
N LYS A 231 -0.74 7.57 -22.55
CA LYS A 231 -0.57 8.91 -23.14
C LYS A 231 -0.57 8.80 -24.67
N GLY A 232 -1.34 9.64 -25.33
CA GLY A 232 -1.50 9.64 -26.79
C GLY A 232 -2.35 8.50 -27.36
N LYS A 233 -2.97 7.66 -26.51
CA LYS A 233 -3.95 6.66 -26.93
C LYS A 233 -5.34 7.30 -27.03
N GLU A 234 -6.23 6.64 -27.77
CA GLU A 234 -7.65 7.00 -27.83
C GLU A 234 -8.26 7.07 -26.42
N GLU A 235 -9.18 8.01 -26.20
CA GLU A 235 -9.82 8.21 -24.90
C GLU A 235 -11.05 7.30 -24.74
N ALA A 236 -11.12 6.60 -23.60
CA ALA A 236 -12.23 5.72 -23.28
C ALA A 236 -13.47 6.51 -22.88
N LYS A 237 -14.62 6.13 -23.46
CA LYS A 237 -15.94 6.67 -23.11
C LYS A 237 -16.65 5.86 -22.02
N THR A 238 -16.17 4.65 -21.74
CA THR A 238 -16.69 3.73 -20.71
C THR A 238 -15.53 3.04 -20.01
N PHE A 239 -15.74 2.62 -18.76
CA PHE A 239 -14.81 1.70 -18.09
C PHE A 239 -14.76 0.34 -18.80
N GLY A 240 -13.69 -0.41 -18.58
CA GLY A 240 -13.50 -1.76 -19.14
C GLY A 240 -12.84 -1.80 -20.52
N VAL A 241 -12.63 -0.66 -21.19
CA VAL A 241 -11.91 -0.63 -22.47
C VAL A 241 -10.40 -0.71 -22.24
N ALA A 242 -9.80 -1.78 -22.72
CA ALA A 242 -8.37 -2.03 -22.56
C ALA A 242 -7.53 -0.97 -23.30
N ASN A 243 -6.40 -0.59 -22.72
CA ASN A 243 -5.37 0.26 -23.33
C ASN A 243 -5.80 1.66 -23.80
N GLN A 244 -6.98 2.15 -23.43
CA GLN A 244 -7.43 3.51 -23.75
C GLN A 244 -7.21 4.50 -22.59
N CYS A 245 -6.96 5.76 -22.93
CA CYS A 245 -6.75 6.85 -21.97
C CYS A 245 -8.04 7.10 -21.17
N LEU A 246 -7.92 7.28 -19.85
CA LEU A 246 -9.07 7.46 -18.95
C LEU A 246 -9.37 8.94 -18.67
N LYS A 247 -8.90 9.86 -19.51
CA LYS A 247 -9.02 11.30 -19.29
C LYS A 247 -10.48 11.76 -19.35
N GLU A 248 -11.23 11.40 -20.39
CA GLU A 248 -12.69 11.66 -20.45
C GLU A 248 -13.46 11.10 -19.24
N LEU A 249 -12.99 9.99 -18.65
CA LEU A 249 -13.63 9.38 -17.46
C LEU A 249 -13.33 10.14 -16.15
N GLY A 250 -12.35 11.04 -16.14
CA GLY A 250 -11.99 11.87 -14.97
C GLY A 250 -10.57 11.69 -14.45
N CYS A 251 -9.71 10.91 -15.12
CA CYS A 251 -8.36 10.62 -14.62
C CYS A 251 -7.53 11.89 -14.32
N ARG A 252 -7.09 12.02 -13.07
CA ARG A 252 -6.35 13.18 -12.55
C ARG A 252 -4.83 13.08 -12.69
N GLY A 253 -4.34 12.07 -13.40
CA GLY A 253 -2.91 11.87 -13.67
C GLY A 253 -2.15 13.09 -14.23
N PRO A 254 -2.76 14.00 -15.03
CA PRO A 254 -2.09 15.23 -15.46
C PRO A 254 -1.81 16.24 -14.34
N LYS A 255 -2.48 16.12 -13.18
CA LYS A 255 -2.36 17.05 -12.05
C LYS A 255 -1.73 16.41 -10.80
N ALA A 256 -1.37 15.12 -10.86
CA ALA A 256 -0.86 14.36 -9.73
C ALA A 256 0.58 13.93 -9.99
N LYS A 257 1.47 14.16 -9.02
CA LYS A 257 2.90 13.90 -9.14
C LYS A 257 3.32 12.72 -8.27
N THR A 258 3.82 11.67 -8.91
CA THR A 258 4.33 10.46 -8.25
C THR A 258 4.88 9.50 -9.31
N ASP A 259 5.72 8.56 -8.89
CA ASP A 259 6.30 7.49 -9.71
C ASP A 259 5.41 6.24 -9.87
N CYS A 260 4.12 6.30 -9.49
CA CYS A 260 3.15 5.20 -9.65
C CYS A 260 3.18 4.48 -11.03
N PRO A 261 3.32 5.15 -12.20
CA PRO A 261 3.37 4.45 -13.49
C PRO A 261 4.56 3.50 -13.64
N THR A 262 5.69 3.83 -12.99
CA THR A 262 6.94 3.08 -13.11
C THR A 262 7.12 2.11 -11.96
N ARG A 263 6.92 2.55 -10.71
CA ARG A 263 7.02 1.71 -9.51
C ARG A 263 5.86 0.74 -9.37
N LYS A 264 4.66 1.20 -9.74
CA LYS A 264 3.37 0.54 -9.50
C LYS A 264 3.12 0.31 -8.00
N TRP A 265 2.30 -0.68 -7.65
CA TRP A 265 1.88 -1.04 -6.31
C TRP A 265 1.94 -2.55 -6.12
N ASN A 266 2.08 -2.98 -4.86
CA ASN A 266 2.13 -4.39 -4.45
C ASN A 266 3.22 -5.15 -5.22
N SER A 267 4.48 -4.75 -5.03
CA SER A 267 5.65 -5.37 -5.67
C SER A 267 5.61 -5.33 -7.19
N GLY A 268 5.22 -4.19 -7.77
CA GLY A 268 5.17 -4.03 -9.23
C GLY A 268 3.95 -4.70 -9.91
N SER A 269 3.03 -5.30 -9.13
CA SER A 269 1.92 -6.09 -9.67
C SER A 269 0.96 -5.27 -10.51
N ASN A 270 0.48 -4.14 -9.98
CA ASN A 270 -0.47 -3.29 -10.69
C ASN A 270 -0.47 -1.86 -10.13
N TRP A 271 -1.24 -0.96 -10.71
CA TRP A 271 -1.42 0.43 -10.26
C TRP A 271 -2.80 0.93 -10.70
N CYS A 272 -3.25 2.08 -10.19
CA CYS A 272 -4.63 2.55 -10.38
C CYS A 272 -5.08 2.53 -11.85
N ILE A 273 -4.33 3.20 -12.73
CA ILE A 273 -4.62 3.26 -14.17
C ILE A 273 -4.34 1.91 -14.85
N GLY A 274 -3.36 1.14 -14.39
CA GLY A 274 -3.10 -0.21 -14.89
C GLY A 274 -4.29 -1.15 -14.69
N ALA A 275 -4.99 -1.01 -13.55
CA ALA A 275 -6.20 -1.75 -13.23
C ALA A 275 -7.45 -1.25 -13.96
N GLY A 276 -7.33 -0.22 -14.81
CA GLY A 276 -8.47 0.40 -15.49
C GLY A 276 -9.26 1.39 -14.62
N SER A 277 -8.73 1.75 -13.45
CA SER A 277 -9.30 2.78 -12.57
C SER A 277 -8.61 4.13 -12.75
N LEU A 278 -9.20 5.20 -12.21
CA LEU A 278 -8.67 6.55 -12.34
C LEU A 278 -7.50 6.77 -11.39
N CYS A 279 -6.57 7.63 -11.79
CA CYS A 279 -5.80 8.37 -10.79
C CYS A 279 -6.73 9.43 -10.17
N ILE A 280 -6.81 9.46 -8.84
CA ILE A 280 -7.65 10.40 -8.08
C ILE A 280 -6.84 11.55 -7.43
N GLY A 281 -5.53 11.60 -7.68
CA GLY A 281 -4.66 12.66 -7.14
C GLY A 281 -4.34 12.55 -5.65
N CYS A 282 -4.33 11.34 -5.10
CA CYS A 282 -4.19 11.12 -3.65
C CYS A 282 -2.89 11.64 -3.02
N THR A 283 -1.89 12.06 -3.81
CA THR A 283 -0.59 12.61 -3.36
C THR A 283 -0.55 14.13 -3.29
N GLU A 284 -1.61 14.81 -3.71
CA GLU A 284 -1.65 16.27 -3.83
C GLU A 284 -2.37 16.92 -2.65
N SER A 285 -2.02 18.17 -2.35
CA SER A 285 -2.50 18.89 -1.16
C SER A 285 -3.99 19.23 -1.18
N SER A 286 -4.61 19.37 -2.36
CA SER A 286 -6.04 19.63 -2.47
C SER A 286 -6.89 18.36 -2.52
N PHE A 287 -6.31 17.18 -2.35
CA PHE A 287 -7.07 15.93 -2.24
C PHE A 287 -7.81 15.84 -0.89
N PRO A 288 -9.10 15.46 -0.87
CA PRO A 288 -9.90 14.97 -2.00
C PRO A 288 -10.68 16.05 -2.77
N ASP A 289 -11.00 17.19 -2.14
CA ASP A 289 -12.00 18.14 -2.66
C ASP A 289 -11.60 18.75 -4.00
N GLY A 290 -10.36 19.23 -4.14
CA GLY A 290 -9.86 19.83 -5.39
C GLY A 290 -9.67 18.84 -6.53
N PHE A 291 -9.83 17.55 -6.25
CA PHE A 291 -9.81 16.46 -7.23
C PHE A 291 -11.20 15.87 -7.49
N SER A 292 -12.21 16.32 -6.74
CA SER A 292 -13.59 15.89 -6.84
C SER A 292 -14.41 16.78 -7.80
N PRO A 293 -15.47 16.25 -8.43
CA PRO A 293 -15.84 14.83 -8.48
C PRO A 293 -14.75 14.01 -9.17
N PHE A 294 -14.48 12.80 -8.69
CA PHE A 294 -13.44 11.95 -9.30
C PHE A 294 -13.83 11.45 -10.69
N TYR A 295 -15.12 11.25 -10.91
CA TYR A 295 -15.70 10.76 -12.16
C TYR A 295 -16.40 11.91 -12.88
N ASN A 296 -16.17 12.03 -14.19
CA ASN A 296 -16.80 13.06 -15.03
C ASN A 296 -18.12 12.60 -15.68
N LEU A 297 -18.48 11.33 -15.55
CA LEU A 297 -19.69 10.77 -16.18
C LEU A 297 -20.76 10.46 -15.13
N THR A 298 -21.99 10.89 -15.42
CA THR A 298 -23.21 10.33 -14.84
C THR A 298 -23.42 8.94 -15.46
N TYR A 299 -23.06 7.89 -14.73
CA TYR A 299 -23.43 6.53 -15.14
C TYR A 299 -24.83 6.20 -14.64
N SER A 300 -25.71 5.74 -15.53
CA SER A 300 -26.81 4.86 -15.10
C SER A 300 -26.22 3.47 -14.94
N TYR A 301 -25.89 3.09 -13.71
CA TYR A 301 -25.71 1.68 -13.41
C TYR A 301 -27.12 1.08 -13.39
N ALA A 302 -27.39 0.08 -14.23
CA ALA A 302 -28.42 -0.87 -13.83
C ALA A 302 -27.87 -1.53 -12.56
N GLN A 303 -28.49 -1.26 -11.40
CA GLN A 303 -28.23 -2.12 -10.26
C GLN A 303 -28.46 -3.54 -10.75
N PHE A 304 -27.55 -4.45 -10.40
CA PHE A 304 -27.88 -5.85 -10.52
C PHE A 304 -29.06 -6.06 -9.56
N GLU A 305 -30.28 -6.00 -10.08
CA GLU A 305 -31.47 -6.40 -9.36
C GLU A 305 -31.34 -7.91 -9.19
N LYS A 306 -30.98 -8.33 -7.98
CA LYS A 306 -31.21 -9.71 -7.59
C LYS A 306 -32.70 -9.95 -7.82
N PRO A 307 -33.10 -10.92 -8.65
CA PRO A 307 -34.52 -11.21 -8.88
C PRO A 307 -35.25 -11.34 -7.54
N PRO A 308 -36.52 -10.91 -7.42
CA PRO A 308 -37.31 -11.13 -6.23
C PRO A 308 -37.19 -12.61 -5.85
N VAL A 309 -36.85 -12.87 -4.58
CA VAL A 309 -36.98 -14.22 -4.06
C VAL A 309 -38.50 -14.42 -3.94
N GLU A 310 -39.09 -15.19 -4.84
CA GLU A 310 -40.46 -15.66 -4.67
C GLU A 310 -40.51 -16.38 -3.32
N GLU A 311 -41.28 -15.84 -2.36
CA GLU A 311 -41.60 -16.63 -1.18
C GLU A 311 -42.41 -17.84 -1.65
N PRO A 312 -42.01 -19.07 -1.27
CA PRO A 312 -42.67 -20.25 -1.78
C PRO A 312 -44.14 -20.26 -1.34
N ASN A 313 -45.04 -20.44 -2.31
CA ASN A 313 -46.45 -20.74 -2.05
C ASN A 313 -46.54 -21.91 -1.05
N PRO A 314 -47.37 -21.87 0.01
CA PRO A 314 -47.42 -22.90 1.06
C PRO A 314 -47.93 -24.28 0.62
N GLY A 315 -47.97 -24.56 -0.69
CA GLY A 315 -48.46 -25.81 -1.26
C GLY A 315 -47.89 -26.18 -2.63
N GLU A 316 -46.89 -25.44 -3.14
CA GLU A 316 -46.12 -25.89 -4.31
C GLU A 316 -44.85 -26.58 -3.82
N GLU A 317 -44.64 -27.83 -4.26
CA GLU A 317 -43.34 -28.46 -4.11
C GLU A 317 -42.26 -27.54 -4.70
N PRO A 318 -41.13 -27.36 -4.01
CA PRO A 318 -40.09 -26.43 -4.46
C PRO A 318 -39.69 -26.78 -5.89
N ALA A 319 -39.70 -25.77 -6.77
CA ALA A 319 -39.08 -25.89 -8.07
C ALA A 319 -37.65 -26.43 -7.87
N PRO A 320 -37.20 -27.42 -8.67
CA PRO A 320 -35.90 -28.02 -8.49
C PRO A 320 -34.84 -26.92 -8.53
N GLU A 321 -33.97 -26.89 -7.50
CA GLU A 321 -32.84 -25.97 -7.45
C GLU A 321 -32.14 -25.90 -8.82
N PRO A 322 -31.70 -24.71 -9.27
CA PRO A 322 -30.95 -24.61 -10.51
C PRO A 322 -29.71 -25.50 -10.37
N THR A 323 -29.75 -26.65 -11.06
CA THR A 323 -28.72 -27.68 -11.02
C THR A 323 -27.33 -27.04 -10.89
N GLN A 324 -26.71 -27.20 -9.72
CA GLN A 324 -25.33 -26.83 -9.50
C GLN A 324 -24.51 -27.53 -10.59
N GLY A 325 -24.10 -26.77 -11.62
CA GLY A 325 -23.33 -27.33 -12.73
C GLY A 325 -22.09 -28.02 -12.17
N THR A 326 -21.73 -29.18 -12.71
CA THR A 326 -20.55 -29.92 -12.21
C THR A 326 -19.27 -29.26 -12.71
N LEU A 327 -18.25 -29.18 -11.84
CA LEU A 327 -16.89 -28.85 -12.25
C LEU A 327 -16.14 -30.15 -12.51
N GLN A 328 -15.53 -30.27 -13.70
CA GLN A 328 -14.75 -31.45 -14.06
C GLN A 328 -13.45 -31.02 -14.72
N ILE A 329 -12.35 -31.72 -14.38
CA ILE A 329 -11.12 -31.70 -15.18
C ILE A 329 -11.19 -32.90 -16.13
N THR A 330 -11.23 -32.64 -17.44
CA THR A 330 -11.28 -33.68 -18.47
C THR A 330 -9.90 -34.10 -18.93
N LYS A 331 -8.89 -33.25 -18.75
CA LYS A 331 -7.50 -33.53 -19.13
C LYS A 331 -6.53 -32.77 -18.23
N ALA A 332 -5.49 -33.46 -17.75
CA ALA A 332 -4.34 -32.83 -17.12
C ALA A 332 -3.08 -33.58 -17.60
N ARG A 333 -2.16 -32.88 -18.26
CA ARG A 333 -0.90 -33.47 -18.75
C ARG A 333 0.27 -32.51 -18.65
N TRP A 334 1.44 -33.07 -18.45
CA TRP A 334 2.73 -32.40 -18.54
C TRP A 334 3.36 -32.66 -19.91
N ASP A 335 3.82 -31.59 -20.56
CA ASP A 335 4.62 -31.64 -21.78
C ASP A 335 6.07 -31.29 -21.41
N SER A 336 6.93 -32.32 -21.33
CA SER A 336 8.34 -32.16 -20.94
C SER A 336 9.15 -31.36 -21.96
N GLY A 337 8.86 -31.53 -23.26
CA GLY A 337 9.54 -30.81 -24.34
C GLY A 337 9.27 -29.31 -24.32
N ARG A 338 8.06 -28.90 -23.93
CA ARG A 338 7.67 -27.48 -23.80
C ARG A 338 7.76 -26.93 -22.38
N ARG A 339 8.08 -27.78 -21.40
CA ARG A 339 8.01 -27.50 -19.95
C ARG A 339 6.66 -26.87 -19.56
N GLU A 340 5.57 -27.43 -20.08
CA GLU A 340 4.23 -26.83 -19.98
C GLU A 340 3.22 -27.79 -19.33
N LEU A 341 2.46 -27.27 -18.36
CA LEU A 341 1.29 -27.94 -17.81
C LEU A 341 0.06 -27.52 -18.61
N GLN A 342 -0.73 -28.52 -19.05
CA GLN A 342 -1.98 -28.31 -19.78
C GLN A 342 -3.13 -28.95 -19.00
N VAL A 343 -4.13 -28.14 -18.64
CA VAL A 343 -5.32 -28.57 -17.90
C VAL A 343 -6.56 -28.11 -18.65
N GLU A 344 -7.50 -29.01 -18.90
CA GLU A 344 -8.75 -28.74 -19.61
C GLU A 344 -9.91 -29.34 -18.83
N GLY A 345 -11.09 -28.73 -18.94
CA GLY A 345 -12.25 -29.20 -18.22
C GLY A 345 -13.56 -28.59 -18.67
N LYS A 346 -14.62 -28.96 -17.95
CA LYS A 346 -15.96 -28.38 -18.07
C LYS A 346 -16.38 -27.79 -16.73
N GLY A 347 -17.22 -26.78 -16.76
CA GLY A 347 -17.76 -26.18 -15.54
C GLY A 347 -18.85 -25.14 -15.83
N PRO A 348 -19.29 -24.43 -14.78
CA PRO A 348 -20.31 -23.41 -14.90
C PRO A 348 -19.89 -22.27 -15.86
N LYS A 349 -20.72 -22.00 -16.88
CA LYS A 349 -20.45 -21.01 -17.94
C LYS A 349 -20.22 -19.62 -17.36
N GLY A 350 -19.22 -18.90 -17.86
CA GLY A 350 -18.92 -17.53 -17.46
C GLY A 350 -18.25 -17.37 -16.09
N GLN A 351 -18.04 -18.47 -15.35
CA GLN A 351 -17.35 -18.44 -14.06
C GLN A 351 -15.82 -18.56 -14.22
N ILE A 352 -15.08 -18.25 -13.16
CA ILE A 352 -13.61 -18.37 -13.13
C ILE A 352 -13.23 -19.67 -12.43
N VAL A 353 -12.39 -20.47 -13.09
CA VAL A 353 -11.75 -21.64 -12.48
C VAL A 353 -10.31 -21.32 -12.12
N THR A 354 -9.95 -21.56 -10.87
CA THR A 354 -8.58 -21.43 -10.37
C THR A 354 -7.93 -22.81 -10.27
N VAL A 355 -6.73 -22.96 -10.85
CA VAL A 355 -5.96 -24.21 -10.87
C VAL A 355 -4.83 -24.13 -9.84
N TYR A 356 -4.71 -25.19 -9.04
CA TYR A 356 -3.72 -25.35 -7.98
C TYR A 356 -2.90 -26.62 -8.18
N ASN A 357 -1.68 -26.63 -7.66
CA ASN A 357 -0.97 -27.86 -7.33
C ASN A 357 -1.67 -28.45 -6.09
N ASP A 358 -2.29 -29.62 -6.24
CA ASP A 358 -3.14 -30.18 -5.18
C ASP A 358 -2.35 -30.66 -3.97
N ILE A 359 -1.06 -30.99 -4.13
CA ILE A 359 -0.21 -31.48 -3.05
C ILE A 359 0.36 -30.30 -2.23
N SER A 360 0.96 -29.32 -2.91
CA SER A 360 1.57 -28.17 -2.21
C SER A 360 0.58 -27.08 -1.82
N GLY A 361 -0.64 -27.09 -2.38
CA GLY A 361 -1.61 -26.00 -2.24
C GLY A 361 -1.29 -24.75 -3.06
N ALA A 362 -0.15 -24.69 -3.76
CA ALA A 362 0.27 -23.52 -4.52
C ALA A 362 -0.70 -23.21 -5.67
N LYS A 363 -1.13 -21.94 -5.78
CA LYS A 363 -1.95 -21.44 -6.89
C LYS A 363 -1.10 -21.38 -8.16
N LEU A 364 -1.55 -22.06 -9.22
CA LEU A 364 -0.85 -22.08 -10.51
C LEU A 364 -1.35 -20.95 -11.42
N GLY A 365 -2.66 -20.71 -11.46
CA GLY A 365 -3.29 -19.65 -12.25
C GLY A 365 -4.81 -19.76 -12.30
N ALA A 366 -5.48 -18.91 -13.06
CA ALA A 366 -6.92 -18.93 -13.23
C ALA A 366 -7.32 -18.65 -14.69
N VAL A 367 -8.47 -19.17 -15.12
CA VAL A 367 -9.02 -18.96 -16.47
C VAL A 367 -10.55 -18.90 -16.39
N SER A 368 -11.17 -18.16 -17.30
CA SER A 368 -12.64 -18.12 -17.43
C SER A 368 -13.16 -19.37 -18.15
N ILE A 369 -14.33 -19.84 -17.73
CA ILE A 369 -15.08 -20.89 -18.41
C ILE A 369 -15.89 -20.25 -19.53
N ASN A 370 -15.70 -20.74 -20.75
CA ASN A 370 -16.35 -20.21 -21.95
C ASN A 370 -17.88 -20.39 -21.89
N SER A 371 -18.59 -19.72 -22.80
CA SER A 371 -20.04 -19.87 -22.98
C SER A 371 -20.48 -21.29 -23.38
N ASP A 372 -19.57 -22.10 -23.91
CA ASP A 372 -19.80 -23.53 -24.20
C ASP A 372 -19.52 -24.46 -22.99
N GLY A 373 -19.19 -23.87 -21.83
CA GLY A 373 -18.92 -24.59 -20.58
C GLY A 373 -17.53 -25.21 -20.51
N LYS A 374 -16.66 -25.03 -21.51
CA LYS A 374 -15.30 -25.55 -21.52
C LYS A 374 -14.29 -24.52 -21.02
N TRP A 375 -13.20 -25.00 -20.43
CA TRP A 375 -12.07 -24.17 -20.04
C TRP A 375 -10.75 -24.87 -20.33
N ARG A 376 -9.71 -24.08 -20.59
CA ARG A 376 -8.36 -24.56 -20.90
C ARG A 376 -7.32 -23.64 -20.26
N TYR A 377 -6.46 -24.23 -19.47
CA TYR A 377 -5.35 -23.57 -18.80
C TYR A 377 -4.03 -24.16 -19.29
N ARG A 378 -3.08 -23.30 -19.67
CA ARG A 378 -1.72 -23.69 -20.06
C ARG A 378 -0.71 -22.76 -19.43
N LYS A 379 0.34 -23.32 -18.82
CA LYS A 379 1.41 -22.52 -18.21
C LYS A 379 2.73 -23.27 -18.26
N ARG A 380 3.80 -22.56 -18.64
CA ARG A 380 5.17 -23.06 -18.47
C ARG A 380 5.54 -23.07 -16.98
N LEU A 381 6.05 -24.20 -16.49
CA LEU A 381 6.42 -24.38 -15.09
C LEU A 381 7.89 -24.75 -14.95
N SER A 382 8.48 -24.32 -13.83
CA SER A 382 9.74 -24.86 -13.31
C SER A 382 9.45 -25.89 -12.23
N PRO A 383 10.33 -26.88 -12.00
CA PRO A 383 10.17 -27.83 -10.90
C PRO A 383 9.93 -27.14 -9.54
N PRO A 384 9.13 -27.74 -8.63
CA PRO A 384 8.52 -29.07 -8.75
C PRO A 384 7.25 -29.08 -9.64
N ILE A 385 7.18 -30.07 -10.55
CA ILE A 385 6.03 -30.25 -11.43
C ILE A 385 4.90 -30.93 -10.66
N PRO A 386 3.65 -30.41 -10.71
CA PRO A 386 2.53 -31.03 -10.01
C PRO A 386 2.25 -32.43 -10.57
N THR A 387 2.22 -33.44 -9.70
CA THR A 387 1.75 -34.80 -10.03
C THR A 387 0.23 -34.89 -9.99
N ARG A 388 -0.44 -33.94 -9.30
CA ARG A 388 -1.90 -33.81 -9.23
C ARG A 388 -2.31 -32.35 -9.22
N VAL A 389 -3.40 -32.04 -9.92
CA VAL A 389 -3.98 -30.69 -9.97
C VAL A 389 -5.36 -30.65 -9.32
N LYS A 390 -5.70 -29.49 -8.76
CA LYS A 390 -7.02 -29.17 -8.21
C LYS A 390 -7.56 -27.94 -8.91
N ALA A 391 -8.78 -28.03 -9.42
CA ALA A 391 -9.52 -26.91 -9.99
C ALA A 391 -10.63 -26.51 -9.02
N VAL A 392 -10.78 -25.21 -8.76
CA VAL A 392 -11.81 -24.65 -7.86
C VAL A 392 -12.59 -23.56 -8.60
N CYS A 393 -13.92 -23.64 -8.54
CA CYS A 393 -14.85 -22.65 -9.09
C CYS A 393 -15.99 -22.48 -8.08
N ASN A 394 -16.05 -21.36 -7.37
CA ASN A 394 -16.93 -21.15 -6.22
C ASN A 394 -16.74 -22.28 -5.17
N THR A 395 -17.79 -23.02 -4.82
CA THR A 395 -17.74 -24.16 -3.89
C THR A 395 -17.36 -25.48 -4.58
N LEU A 396 -17.29 -25.52 -5.91
CA LEU A 396 -17.02 -26.73 -6.68
C LEU A 396 -15.53 -27.02 -6.76
N VAL A 397 -15.16 -28.28 -6.57
CA VAL A 397 -13.78 -28.75 -6.60
C VAL A 397 -13.65 -29.99 -7.47
N ALA A 398 -12.68 -29.98 -8.39
CA ALA A 398 -12.32 -31.13 -9.19
C ALA A 398 -10.82 -31.42 -9.07
N ARG A 399 -10.43 -32.69 -9.10
CA ARG A 399 -9.03 -33.12 -8.99
C ARG A 399 -8.70 -34.13 -10.07
N LEU A 400 -7.48 -34.08 -10.61
CA LEU A 400 -7.00 -35.04 -11.59
C LEU A 400 -5.49 -35.21 -11.49
N ALA A 401 -5.02 -36.45 -11.63
CA ALA A 401 -3.60 -36.75 -11.78
C ALA A 401 -3.07 -36.15 -13.09
N VAL A 402 -1.84 -35.63 -13.07
CA VAL A 402 -1.20 -35.06 -14.25
C VAL A 402 -0.49 -36.17 -15.00
N ALA A 403 -1.00 -36.53 -16.17
CA ALA A 403 -0.35 -37.51 -17.05
C ALA A 403 1.04 -37.02 -17.47
N ASN A 404 2.01 -37.93 -17.55
CA ASN A 404 3.41 -37.65 -17.90
C ASN A 404 4.13 -36.68 -16.95
N ALA A 405 3.58 -36.42 -15.76
CA ALA A 405 4.33 -35.73 -14.72
C ALA A 405 5.57 -36.57 -14.35
N PRO A 406 6.74 -35.95 -14.13
CA PRO A 406 7.90 -36.67 -13.63
C PRO A 406 7.53 -37.38 -12.33
N THR A 407 7.75 -38.70 -12.27
CA THR A 407 7.78 -39.41 -10.99
C THR A 407 8.93 -38.81 -10.18
N ARG A 408 8.67 -38.54 -8.90
CA ARG A 408 9.69 -38.04 -7.97
C ARG A 408 10.93 -38.91 -7.98
#